data_AF-Q504F3-F1
#
_entry.id   AF-Q504F3-F1
#
_cell.length_a   1.000
_cell.length_b   1.000
_cell.length_c   1.000
_cell.angle_alpha   90.00
_cell.angle_beta   90.00
_cell.angle_gamma   90.00
#
_symmetry.space_group_name_H-M   'P 1'
#
loop_
_entity.id
_entity.type
_entity.pdbx_description
1 polymer ?
#
loop_
_entity_poly.entity_id
_entity_poly.type
_entity_poly.pdbx_seq_one_letter_code
_entity_poly.pdbx_strand_id
1 'polypeptide(L)'
;MNRWQRSVVEIQTRKRQVNECERAQVALSKVTACFQQMSTSLGSNVDGSFLREEMEETRTVAHKICSGLHRRLLSLLMEIDQGQEDKEQVERLWVIFLSSLENFQQDLKKVKVLQEIFPLTQRKDRQALVITGLAGGTSEVAARAAMVQTPWLSVEVTVSPDLKTHIEEIDVLLEEMLQRVNVPLWSVEPTQEAWVEGSSTPGVGQEEDESLEEMMEVEVVSQNKTSGCCHHHNCKVGCLLCLLS
;
A
#
# COMPACT_ATOMS: atom_id res chain seq x y z
N MET A 1 42.36 -17.99 -8.74
CA MET A 1 41.66 -17.20 -7.70
C MET A 1 41.88 -17.84 -6.34
N ASN A 2 42.50 -17.13 -5.39
CA ASN A 2 42.77 -17.67 -4.05
C ASN A 2 41.45 -17.80 -3.24
N ARG A 3 41.47 -18.54 -2.12
CA ARG A 3 40.28 -18.79 -1.28
C ARG A 3 39.66 -17.49 -0.76
N TRP A 4 40.50 -16.54 -0.36
CA TRP A 4 40.07 -15.23 0.15
C TRP A 4 39.28 -14.41 -0.89
N GLN A 5 39.77 -14.32 -2.13
CA GLN A 5 39.05 -13.62 -3.20
C GLN A 5 37.67 -14.21 -3.46
N ARG A 6 37.54 -15.55 -3.44
CA ARG A 6 36.23 -16.22 -3.60
C ARG A 6 35.26 -15.82 -2.49
N SER A 7 35.69 -15.91 -1.24
CA SER A 7 34.87 -15.56 -0.08
C SER A 7 34.42 -14.09 -0.09
N VAL A 8 35.30 -13.15 -0.47
CA VAL A 8 34.92 -11.72 -0.58
C VAL A 8 33.87 -11.51 -1.66
N VAL A 9 34.02 -12.17 -2.82
CA VAL A 9 33.03 -12.07 -3.92
C VAL A 9 31.69 -12.66 -3.51
N GLU A 10 31.68 -13.79 -2.79
CA GLU A 10 30.46 -14.41 -2.26
C GLU A 10 29.74 -13.48 -1.27
N ILE A 11 30.46 -12.89 -0.31
CA ILE A 11 29.89 -11.93 0.65
C ILE A 11 29.31 -10.70 -0.06
N GLN A 12 30.04 -10.13 -1.03
CA GLN A 12 29.56 -8.97 -1.80
C GLN A 12 28.33 -9.31 -2.66
N THR A 13 28.30 -10.50 -3.24
CA THR A 13 27.17 -10.99 -4.03
C THR A 13 25.93 -11.15 -3.16
N ARG A 14 26.08 -11.75 -1.97
CA ARG A 14 25.00 -11.92 -1.00
C ARG A 14 24.45 -10.56 -0.52
N LYS A 15 25.33 -9.65 -0.09
CA LYS A 15 24.93 -8.28 0.30
C LYS A 15 24.16 -7.56 -0.81
N ARG A 16 24.60 -7.73 -2.07
CA ARG A 16 23.89 -7.19 -3.23
C ARG A 16 22.49 -7.80 -3.36
N GLN A 17 22.35 -9.12 -3.24
CA GLN A 17 21.06 -9.81 -3.34
C GLN A 17 20.08 -9.40 -2.23
N VAL A 18 20.55 -9.20 -1.01
CA VAL A 18 19.71 -8.70 0.10
C VAL A 18 19.21 -7.29 -0.18
N ASN A 19 20.10 -6.35 -0.52
CA ASN A 19 19.72 -4.97 -0.90
C ASN A 19 18.74 -4.95 -2.09
N GLU A 20 18.92 -5.89 -3.01
CA GLU A 20 18.06 -6.12 -4.15
C GLU A 20 16.64 -6.54 -3.71
N CYS A 21 16.51 -7.47 -2.76
CA CYS A 21 15.24 -7.85 -2.15
C CYS A 21 14.58 -6.69 -1.38
N GLU A 22 15.34 -5.89 -0.63
CA GLU A 22 14.81 -4.72 0.08
C GLU A 22 14.16 -3.72 -0.87
N ARG A 23 14.85 -3.40 -1.97
CA ARG A 23 14.32 -2.51 -3.00
C ARG A 23 13.06 -3.08 -3.63
N ALA A 24 13.01 -4.39 -3.85
CA ALA A 24 11.81 -5.07 -4.35
C ALA A 24 10.66 -5.08 -3.33
N GLN A 25 10.94 -5.16 -2.04
CA GLN A 25 9.92 -5.05 -0.99
C GLN A 25 9.30 -3.65 -0.96
N VAL A 26 10.12 -2.59 -0.98
CA VAL A 26 9.65 -1.20 -1.04
C VAL A 26 8.84 -0.94 -2.33
N ALA A 27 9.31 -1.50 -3.44
CA ALA A 27 8.60 -1.51 -4.71
C ALA A 27 7.21 -2.17 -4.60
N LEU A 28 7.15 -3.37 -4.02
CA LEU A 28 5.91 -4.10 -3.80
C LEU A 28 4.91 -3.28 -2.98
N SER A 29 5.35 -2.74 -1.84
CA SER A 29 4.50 -1.93 -0.96
C SER A 29 3.87 -0.73 -1.67
N LYS A 30 4.62 -0.05 -2.56
CA LYS A 30 4.10 1.07 -3.36
C LYS A 30 3.05 0.61 -4.37
N VAL A 31 3.31 -0.50 -5.06
CA VAL A 31 2.42 -1.05 -6.09
C VAL A 31 1.13 -1.57 -5.44
N THR A 32 1.21 -2.29 -4.32
CA THR A 32 0.03 -2.80 -3.62
C THR A 32 -0.79 -1.68 -2.97
N ALA A 33 -0.15 -0.66 -2.41
CA ALA A 33 -0.86 0.53 -1.92
C ALA A 33 -1.60 1.27 -3.05
N CYS A 34 -0.95 1.41 -4.21
CA CYS A 34 -1.61 1.98 -5.39
C CYS A 34 -2.80 1.14 -5.86
N PHE A 35 -2.63 -0.18 -5.92
CA PHE A 35 -3.72 -1.11 -6.25
C PHE A 35 -4.89 -0.98 -5.27
N GLN A 36 -4.61 -0.88 -3.97
CA GLN A 36 -5.62 -0.67 -2.94
C GLN A 36 -6.34 0.67 -3.13
N GLN A 37 -5.63 1.75 -3.45
CA GLN A 37 -6.25 3.04 -3.73
C GLN A 37 -7.19 2.97 -4.93
N MET A 38 -6.81 2.28 -6.01
CA MET A 38 -7.70 2.05 -7.15
C MET A 38 -8.88 1.15 -6.81
N SER A 39 -8.67 0.11 -5.98
CA SER A 39 -9.73 -0.82 -5.58
C SER A 39 -10.83 -0.13 -4.79
N THR A 40 -10.50 0.87 -3.97
CA THR A 40 -11.50 1.68 -3.24
C THR A 40 -12.38 2.53 -4.15
N SER A 41 -11.93 2.79 -5.39
CA SER A 41 -12.67 3.55 -6.38
C SER A 41 -13.67 2.69 -7.19
N LEU A 42 -13.62 1.36 -7.07
CA LEU A 42 -14.55 0.47 -7.75
C LEU A 42 -15.99 0.66 -7.25
N GLY A 43 -16.95 0.67 -8.18
CA GLY A 43 -18.36 0.94 -7.89
C GLY A 43 -18.71 2.41 -7.65
N SER A 44 -17.73 3.31 -7.65
CA SER A 44 -17.98 4.76 -7.56
C SER A 44 -18.21 5.39 -8.93
N ASN A 45 -18.57 6.68 -8.98
CA ASN A 45 -18.70 7.44 -10.22
C ASN A 45 -17.38 7.64 -11.00
N VAL A 46 -16.23 7.28 -10.43
CA VAL A 46 -14.94 7.25 -11.14
C VAL A 46 -14.60 5.86 -11.70
N ASP A 47 -15.38 4.83 -11.39
CA ASP A 47 -15.17 3.48 -11.95
C ASP A 47 -15.46 3.46 -13.46
N GLY A 48 -14.55 2.86 -14.21
CA GLY A 48 -14.54 2.89 -15.66
C GLY A 48 -13.55 1.91 -16.24
N SER A 49 -13.59 1.72 -17.57
CA SER A 49 -12.65 0.83 -18.26
C SER A 49 -11.19 1.22 -18.03
N PHE A 50 -10.89 2.52 -18.03
CA PHE A 50 -9.55 3.04 -17.79
C PHE A 50 -9.01 2.66 -16.40
N LEU A 51 -9.80 2.89 -15.34
CA LEU A 51 -9.43 2.48 -13.97
C LEU A 51 -9.16 0.97 -13.89
N ARG A 52 -9.99 0.16 -14.56
CA ARG A 52 -9.87 -1.30 -14.55
C ARG A 52 -8.64 -1.80 -15.30
N GLU A 53 -8.31 -1.16 -16.41
CA GLU A 53 -7.09 -1.42 -17.18
C GLU A 53 -5.84 -1.05 -16.38
N GLU A 54 -5.81 0.14 -15.77
CA GLU A 54 -4.66 0.59 -14.96
C GLU A 54 -4.48 -0.27 -13.68
N MET A 55 -5.58 -0.72 -13.09
CA MET A 55 -5.56 -1.68 -11.98
C MET A 55 -5.03 -3.05 -12.43
N GLU A 56 -5.37 -3.50 -13.63
CA GLU A 56 -4.88 -4.75 -14.23
C GLU A 56 -3.38 -4.69 -14.56
N GLU A 57 -2.91 -3.57 -15.10
CA GLU A 57 -1.49 -3.30 -15.32
C GLU A 57 -0.72 -3.30 -13.99
N THR A 58 -1.24 -2.60 -12.98
CA THR A 58 -0.65 -2.55 -11.63
C THR A 58 -0.59 -3.93 -10.98
N ARG A 59 -1.64 -4.74 -11.15
CA ARG A 59 -1.68 -6.14 -10.69
C ARG A 59 -0.61 -6.99 -11.39
N THR A 60 -0.41 -6.79 -12.68
CA THR A 60 0.62 -7.49 -13.46
C THR A 60 2.02 -7.13 -12.97
N VAL A 61 2.27 -5.86 -12.64
CA VAL A 61 3.54 -5.44 -12.02
C VAL A 61 3.72 -6.09 -10.64
N ALA A 62 2.69 -6.07 -9.80
CA ALA A 62 2.72 -6.68 -8.47
C ALA A 62 3.06 -8.18 -8.55
N HIS A 63 2.40 -8.92 -9.45
CA HIS A 63 2.64 -10.35 -9.67
C HIS A 63 4.11 -10.65 -9.96
N LYS A 64 4.71 -9.92 -10.91
CA LYS A 64 6.13 -10.08 -11.25
C LYS A 64 7.06 -9.77 -10.08
N ILE A 65 6.76 -8.73 -9.29
CA ILE A 65 7.54 -8.41 -8.09
C ILE A 65 7.44 -9.57 -7.09
N CYS A 66 6.23 -10.07 -6.81
CA CYS A 66 5.99 -11.17 -5.88
C CYS A 66 6.73 -12.45 -6.28
N SER A 67 6.61 -12.88 -7.54
CA SER A 67 7.29 -14.09 -8.02
C SER A 67 8.81 -13.99 -7.93
N GLY A 68 9.37 -12.86 -8.37
CA GLY A 68 10.81 -12.63 -8.33
C GLY A 68 11.35 -12.51 -6.91
N LEU A 69 10.63 -11.79 -6.04
CA LEU A 69 11.01 -11.60 -4.64
C LEU A 69 10.93 -12.91 -3.85
N HIS A 70 9.85 -13.67 -4.01
CA HIS A 70 9.68 -14.98 -3.37
C HIS A 70 10.87 -15.90 -3.67
N ARG A 71 11.19 -16.10 -4.95
CA ARG A 71 12.29 -16.99 -5.37
C ARG A 71 13.64 -16.57 -4.77
N ARG A 72 13.90 -15.26 -4.72
CA ARG A 72 15.16 -14.72 -4.21
C ARG A 72 15.27 -14.83 -2.69
N LEU A 73 14.22 -14.44 -1.97
CA LEU A 73 14.18 -14.60 -0.52
C LEU A 73 14.29 -16.07 -0.13
N LEU A 74 13.58 -16.97 -0.83
CA LEU A 74 13.67 -18.40 -0.58
C LEU A 74 15.10 -18.92 -0.80
N SER A 75 15.77 -18.53 -1.90
CA SER A 75 17.18 -18.88 -2.14
C SER A 75 18.08 -18.36 -1.01
N LEU A 76 17.92 -17.09 -0.63
CA LEU A 76 18.71 -16.47 0.43
C LEU A 76 18.53 -17.16 1.78
N LEU A 77 17.31 -17.57 2.11
CA LEU A 77 16.90 -18.27 3.35
C LEU A 77 17.39 -19.73 3.38
N MET A 78 17.35 -20.42 2.25
CA MET A 78 17.84 -21.80 2.13
C MET A 78 19.37 -21.89 2.23
N GLU A 79 20.09 -20.83 1.83
CA GLU A 79 21.54 -20.70 1.91
C GLU A 79 22.03 -20.07 3.23
N ILE A 80 21.15 -19.94 4.24
CA ILE A 80 21.53 -19.36 5.53
C ILE A 80 22.32 -20.36 6.37
N ASP A 81 23.60 -20.03 6.57
CA ASP A 81 24.47 -20.71 7.52
C ASP A 81 24.47 -20.01 8.90
N GLN A 82 24.85 -20.76 9.95
CA GLN A 82 25.04 -20.19 11.28
C GLN A 82 26.17 -19.14 11.24
N GLY A 83 25.82 -17.86 11.49
CA GLY A 83 26.77 -16.75 11.58
C GLY A 83 26.74 -15.74 10.43
N GLN A 84 25.80 -15.85 9.50
CA GLN A 84 25.60 -14.79 8.50
C GLN A 84 25.02 -13.52 9.15
N GLU A 85 25.72 -12.39 8.97
CA GLU A 85 25.36 -11.07 9.55
C GLU A 85 23.98 -10.57 9.10
N ASP A 86 23.50 -11.00 7.93
CA ASP A 86 22.24 -10.55 7.32
C ASP A 86 21.05 -11.47 7.62
N LYS A 87 21.23 -12.53 8.42
CA LYS A 87 20.17 -13.51 8.69
C LYS A 87 18.88 -12.85 9.19
N GLU A 88 18.98 -12.06 10.27
CA GLU A 88 17.81 -11.39 10.87
C GLU A 88 17.15 -10.42 9.90
N GLN A 89 17.94 -9.76 9.04
CA GLN A 89 17.44 -8.85 8.02
C GLN A 89 16.64 -9.61 6.94
N VAL A 90 17.14 -10.75 6.47
CA VAL A 90 16.45 -11.58 5.48
C VAL A 90 15.19 -12.21 6.07
N GLU A 91 15.23 -12.71 7.31
CA GLU A 91 14.07 -13.23 8.04
C GLU A 91 13.00 -12.14 8.22
N ARG A 92 13.40 -10.91 8.54
CA ARG A 92 12.49 -9.75 8.60
C ARG A 92 11.85 -9.47 7.24
N LEU A 93 12.64 -9.42 6.16
CA LEU A 93 12.12 -9.21 4.82
C LEU A 93 11.10 -10.28 4.42
N TRP A 94 11.35 -11.53 4.80
CA TRP A 94 10.41 -12.63 4.60
C TRP A 94 9.07 -12.40 5.29
N VAL A 95 9.09 -12.00 6.56
CA VAL A 95 7.87 -11.72 7.33
C VAL A 95 7.10 -10.53 6.74
N ILE A 96 7.79 -9.44 6.40
CA ILE A 96 7.15 -8.26 5.78
C ILE A 96 6.55 -8.65 4.42
N PHE A 97 7.27 -9.45 3.62
CA PHE A 97 6.77 -9.94 2.34
C PHE A 97 5.52 -10.80 2.51
N LEU A 98 5.54 -11.74 3.46
CA LEU A 98 4.40 -12.61 3.78
C LEU A 98 3.16 -11.78 4.13
N SER A 99 3.27 -10.83 5.08
CA SER A 99 2.14 -9.97 5.48
C SER A 99 1.67 -9.06 4.33
N SER A 100 2.59 -8.56 3.51
CA SER A 100 2.23 -7.75 2.33
C SER A 100 1.43 -8.56 1.31
N LEU A 101 1.80 -9.83 1.12
CA LEU A 101 1.14 -10.74 0.21
C LEU A 101 -0.26 -11.14 0.69
N GLU A 102 -0.43 -11.39 1.99
CA GLU A 102 -1.74 -11.63 2.61
C GLU A 102 -2.70 -10.44 2.41
N ASN A 103 -2.23 -9.22 2.69
CA ASN A 103 -3.02 -8.00 2.49
C ASN A 103 -3.40 -7.82 1.00
N PHE A 104 -2.43 -7.99 0.11
CA PHE A 104 -2.68 -7.88 -1.33
C PHE A 104 -3.68 -8.94 -1.82
N GLN A 105 -3.62 -10.15 -1.29
CA GLN A 105 -4.59 -11.19 -1.61
C GLN A 105 -6.02 -10.81 -1.18
N GLN A 106 -6.19 -10.22 0.00
CA GLN A 106 -7.48 -9.74 0.47
C GLN A 106 -8.03 -8.65 -0.47
N ASP A 107 -7.17 -7.72 -0.90
CA ASP A 107 -7.55 -6.70 -1.87
C ASP A 107 -7.96 -7.31 -3.23
N LEU A 108 -7.25 -8.32 -3.73
CA LEU A 108 -7.63 -9.04 -4.96
C LEU A 108 -8.99 -9.75 -4.82
N LYS A 109 -9.21 -10.45 -3.70
CA LYS A 109 -10.49 -11.11 -3.39
C LYS A 109 -11.64 -10.08 -3.35
N LYS A 110 -11.41 -8.93 -2.71
CA LYS A 110 -12.36 -7.81 -2.67
C LYS A 110 -12.64 -7.23 -4.06
N VAL A 111 -11.61 -6.98 -4.87
CA VAL A 111 -11.75 -6.48 -6.25
C VAL A 111 -12.59 -7.44 -7.09
N LYS A 112 -12.33 -8.75 -7.00
CA LYS A 112 -13.11 -9.75 -7.73
C LYS A 112 -14.61 -9.64 -7.41
N VAL A 113 -14.96 -9.58 -6.14
CA VAL A 113 -16.36 -9.43 -5.70
C VAL A 113 -16.94 -8.10 -6.19
N LEU A 114 -16.20 -7.00 -6.10
CA LEU A 114 -16.67 -5.69 -6.56
C LEU A 114 -16.88 -5.65 -8.08
N GLN A 115 -16.04 -6.31 -8.87
CA GLN A 115 -16.23 -6.41 -10.32
C GLN A 115 -17.48 -7.22 -10.68
N GLU A 116 -17.85 -8.22 -9.88
CA GLU A 116 -19.10 -8.98 -10.05
C GLU A 116 -20.34 -8.14 -9.71
N ILE A 117 -20.26 -7.29 -8.67
CA ILE A 117 -21.35 -6.36 -8.29
C ILE A 117 -21.49 -5.23 -9.31
N PHE A 118 -20.37 -4.74 -9.86
CA PHE A 118 -20.33 -3.65 -10.82
C PHE A 118 -19.68 -4.14 -12.14
N PRO A 119 -20.39 -4.86 -13.02
CA PRO A 119 -19.77 -5.50 -14.19
C PRO A 119 -19.27 -4.52 -15.27
N LEU A 120 -19.78 -3.29 -15.35
CA LEU A 120 -19.45 -2.27 -16.37
C LEU A 120 -19.50 -2.75 -17.84
N THR A 121 -20.21 -3.85 -18.11
CA THR A 121 -20.32 -4.44 -19.45
C THR A 121 -21.30 -3.68 -20.35
N GLN A 122 -22.30 -3.04 -19.74
CA GLN A 122 -23.38 -2.34 -20.45
C GLN A 122 -23.50 -0.91 -19.96
N ARG A 123 -24.02 -0.03 -20.80
CA ARG A 123 -24.25 1.39 -20.43
C ARG A 123 -25.15 1.55 -19.21
N LYS A 124 -26.11 0.64 -19.01
CA LYS A 124 -27.02 0.63 -17.86
C LYS A 124 -26.29 0.36 -16.54
N ASP A 125 -25.17 -0.38 -16.57
CA ASP A 125 -24.40 -0.73 -15.38
C ASP A 125 -23.82 0.53 -14.72
N ARG A 126 -23.54 1.57 -15.51
CA ARG A 126 -23.07 2.88 -15.00
C ARG A 126 -24.10 3.61 -14.15
N GLN A 127 -25.40 3.27 -14.27
CA GLN A 127 -26.45 3.88 -13.45
C GLN A 127 -26.45 3.33 -12.02
N ALA A 128 -25.85 2.16 -11.79
CA ALA A 128 -25.71 1.56 -10.47
C ALA A 128 -24.51 2.11 -9.68
N LEU A 129 -23.65 2.92 -10.29
CA LEU A 129 -22.46 3.49 -9.64
C LEU A 129 -22.87 4.51 -8.57
N VAL A 130 -22.15 4.46 -7.45
CA VAL A 130 -22.39 5.33 -6.29
C VAL A 130 -21.63 6.64 -6.47
N ILE A 131 -22.32 7.76 -6.26
CA ILE A 131 -21.69 9.08 -6.23
C ILE A 131 -21.08 9.29 -4.85
N THR A 132 -19.77 9.11 -4.74
CA THR A 132 -19.04 9.24 -3.46
C THR A 132 -18.52 10.66 -3.22
N GLY A 133 -18.65 11.56 -4.20
CA GLY A 133 -18.05 12.90 -4.16
C GLY A 133 -16.53 12.90 -4.34
N LEU A 134 -15.91 11.72 -4.47
CA LEU A 134 -14.49 11.58 -4.76
C LEU A 134 -14.25 11.93 -6.24
N ALA A 135 -13.59 13.05 -6.47
CA ALA A 135 -13.02 13.41 -7.77
C ALA A 135 -11.50 13.36 -7.62
N GLY A 136 -10.86 12.35 -8.19
CA GLY A 136 -9.41 12.21 -8.11
C GLY A 136 -8.88 11.23 -9.15
N GLY A 137 -7.82 11.62 -9.84
CA GLY A 137 -7.11 10.75 -10.77
C GLY A 137 -6.17 9.83 -10.00
N THR A 138 -6.55 8.57 -9.83
CA THR A 138 -5.63 7.52 -9.34
C THR A 138 -4.44 7.29 -10.28
N SER A 139 -4.53 7.81 -11.51
CA SER A 139 -3.53 7.61 -12.56
C SER A 139 -2.15 8.17 -12.23
N GLU A 140 -2.03 9.30 -11.52
CA GLU A 140 -0.71 9.80 -11.13
C GLU A 140 0.00 8.84 -10.17
N VAL A 141 -0.76 8.24 -9.25
CA VAL A 141 -0.24 7.25 -8.29
C VAL A 141 0.18 5.97 -9.03
N ALA A 142 -0.62 5.52 -9.99
CA ALA A 142 -0.32 4.36 -10.81
C ALA A 142 0.89 4.57 -11.73
N ALA A 143 1.01 5.73 -12.39
CA ALA A 143 2.18 6.07 -13.18
C ALA A 143 3.47 6.02 -12.32
N ARG A 144 3.43 6.56 -11.10
CA ARG A 144 4.56 6.50 -10.16
C ARG A 144 4.87 5.06 -9.73
N ALA A 145 3.85 4.23 -9.53
CA ALA A 145 4.01 2.82 -9.22
C ALA A 145 4.57 2.01 -10.42
N ALA A 146 4.19 2.34 -11.65
CA ALA A 146 4.69 1.71 -12.87
C ALA A 146 6.16 2.05 -13.17
N MET A 147 6.65 3.21 -12.70
CA MET A 147 8.06 3.59 -12.81
C MET A 147 9.00 2.80 -11.90
N VAL A 148 8.46 1.90 -11.06
CA VAL A 148 9.25 1.08 -10.15
C VAL A 148 10.11 0.09 -10.96
N GLN A 149 11.39 0.42 -11.09
CA GLN A 149 12.39 -0.43 -11.73
C GLN A 149 13.12 -1.27 -10.68
N THR A 150 12.93 -2.58 -10.73
CA THR A 150 13.89 -3.55 -10.18
C THR A 150 14.55 -4.28 -11.34
N PRO A 151 15.86 -4.57 -11.28
CA PRO A 151 16.61 -5.11 -12.43
C PRO A 151 16.02 -6.40 -13.04
N TRP A 152 15.42 -7.26 -12.22
CA TRP A 152 14.85 -8.54 -12.68
C TRP A 152 13.40 -8.47 -13.17
N LEU A 153 12.67 -7.38 -12.95
CA LEU A 153 11.30 -7.23 -13.50
C LEU A 153 11.27 -7.36 -15.03
N SER A 154 12.36 -6.97 -15.69
CA SER A 154 12.52 -7.07 -17.15
C SER A 154 12.78 -8.50 -17.64
N VAL A 155 13.26 -9.39 -16.77
CA VAL A 155 13.73 -10.74 -17.14
C VAL A 155 12.61 -11.78 -16.99
N GLU A 156 11.64 -11.53 -16.12
CA GLU A 156 10.54 -12.46 -15.81
C GLU A 156 9.34 -12.18 -16.73
N VAL A 157 9.39 -12.76 -17.94
CA VAL A 157 8.23 -12.80 -18.86
C VAL A 157 7.37 -14.01 -18.50
N THR A 158 6.64 -13.91 -17.41
CA THR A 158 5.44 -14.73 -17.19
C THR A 158 4.25 -13.97 -17.79
N VAL A 159 3.40 -14.68 -18.52
CA VAL A 159 2.07 -14.16 -18.87
C VAL A 159 1.38 -13.86 -17.56
N SER A 160 0.84 -12.65 -17.39
CA SER A 160 0.10 -12.34 -16.19
C SER A 160 -1.15 -13.23 -16.11
N PRO A 161 -1.38 -13.91 -14.98
CA PRO A 161 -2.56 -14.75 -14.82
C PRO A 161 -3.82 -13.88 -14.84
N ASP A 162 -4.99 -14.43 -15.15
CA ASP A 162 -6.24 -13.74 -14.90
C ASP A 162 -6.46 -13.53 -13.38
N LEU A 163 -7.40 -12.66 -13.00
CA LEU A 163 -7.62 -12.31 -11.60
C LEU A 163 -7.92 -13.52 -10.72
N LYS A 164 -8.67 -14.52 -11.21
CA LYS A 164 -9.01 -15.70 -10.42
C LYS A 164 -7.79 -16.58 -10.22
N THR A 165 -7.07 -16.90 -11.29
CA THR A 165 -5.84 -17.68 -11.21
C THR A 165 -4.77 -16.97 -10.37
N HIS A 166 -4.70 -15.63 -10.41
CA HIS A 166 -3.78 -14.88 -9.56
C HIS A 166 -4.06 -15.07 -8.07
N ILE A 167 -5.34 -15.08 -7.66
CA ILE A 167 -5.72 -15.31 -6.26
C ILE A 167 -5.30 -16.73 -5.84
N GLU A 168 -5.58 -17.73 -6.68
CA GLU A 168 -5.22 -19.14 -6.43
C GLU A 168 -3.70 -19.32 -6.35
N GLU A 169 -2.93 -18.68 -7.23
CA GLU A 169 -1.47 -18.68 -7.18
C GLU A 169 -0.93 -18.09 -5.87
N ILE A 170 -1.54 -17.00 -5.37
CA ILE A 170 -1.17 -16.42 -4.08
C ILE A 170 -1.55 -17.33 -2.91
N ASP A 171 -2.71 -18.01 -2.95
CA ASP A 171 -3.09 -19.00 -1.92
C ASP A 171 -2.01 -20.10 -1.83
N VAL A 172 -1.61 -20.68 -2.97
CA VAL A 172 -0.55 -21.70 -3.03
C VAL A 172 0.80 -21.14 -2.56
N LEU A 173 1.13 -19.91 -2.95
CA LEU A 173 2.38 -19.26 -2.59
C LEU A 173 2.47 -19.03 -1.07
N LEU A 174 1.40 -18.56 -0.44
CA LEU A 174 1.34 -18.36 1.01
C LEU A 174 1.50 -19.69 1.76
N GLU A 175 0.84 -20.76 1.31
CA GLU A 175 1.01 -22.09 1.87
C GLU A 175 2.45 -22.59 1.76
N GLU A 176 3.08 -22.43 0.58
CA GLU A 176 4.48 -22.81 0.37
C GLU A 176 5.42 -22.03 1.29
N MET A 177 5.22 -20.71 1.41
CA MET A 177 6.04 -19.85 2.26
C MET A 177 5.98 -20.28 3.73
N LEU A 178 4.77 -20.54 4.25
CA LEU A 178 4.56 -20.98 5.62
C LEU A 178 5.12 -22.38 5.91
N GLN A 179 5.21 -23.24 4.90
CA GLN A 179 5.73 -24.61 5.05
C GLN A 179 7.26 -24.71 4.90
N ARG A 180 7.87 -23.89 4.03
CA ARG A 180 9.30 -24.02 3.69
C ARG A 180 10.24 -23.34 4.66
N VAL A 181 9.81 -22.22 5.26
CA VAL A 181 10.66 -21.40 6.11
C VAL A 181 10.00 -21.25 7.48
N ASN A 182 10.63 -21.82 8.50
CA ASN A 182 10.16 -21.72 9.89
C ASN A 182 10.63 -20.42 10.56
N VAL A 183 10.22 -19.28 10.02
CA VAL A 183 10.40 -17.96 10.64
C VAL A 183 9.04 -17.55 11.21
N PRO A 184 8.79 -17.74 12.52
CA PRO A 184 7.52 -17.31 13.08
C PRO A 184 7.43 -15.79 13.09
N LEU A 185 6.24 -15.26 12.80
CA LEU A 185 5.98 -13.81 12.71
C LEU A 185 6.46 -13.03 13.95
N TRP A 186 6.35 -13.63 15.14
CA TRP A 186 6.75 -13.02 16.42
C TRP A 186 8.26 -13.05 16.72
N SER A 187 9.07 -13.73 15.90
CA SER A 187 10.54 -13.79 16.12
C SER A 187 11.30 -12.60 15.54
N VAL A 188 10.65 -11.81 14.70
CA VAL A 188 11.29 -10.68 14.02
C VAL A 188 11.14 -9.42 14.86
N GLU A 189 12.27 -8.84 15.26
CA GLU A 189 12.27 -7.56 15.98
C GLU A 189 11.87 -6.41 15.02
N PRO A 190 11.00 -5.48 15.44
CA PRO A 190 10.73 -4.27 14.68
C PRO A 190 11.96 -3.35 14.70
N THR A 191 12.36 -2.83 13.53
CA THR A 191 13.50 -1.89 13.39
C THR A 191 13.08 -0.43 13.30
N GLN A 192 11.81 -0.17 12.98
CA GLN A 192 11.29 1.18 12.94
C GLN A 192 10.88 1.61 14.35
N GLU A 193 11.31 2.80 14.76
CA GLU A 193 10.86 3.39 16.01
C GLU A 193 9.35 3.66 15.92
N ALA A 194 8.58 3.17 16.90
CA ALA A 194 7.11 3.12 16.90
C ALA A 194 6.38 4.47 16.73
N TRP A 195 7.10 5.59 16.72
CA TRP A 195 6.53 6.95 16.76
C TRP A 195 7.01 7.87 15.63
N VAL A 196 7.85 7.39 14.69
CA VAL A 196 8.40 8.25 13.64
C VAL A 196 7.40 8.53 12.50
N GLU A 197 6.28 7.80 12.43
CA GLU A 197 5.33 7.90 11.31
C GLU A 197 4.49 9.20 11.27
N GLY A 198 4.69 10.12 12.23
CA GLY A 198 3.96 11.40 12.29
C GLY A 198 4.73 12.65 11.83
N SER A 199 6.02 12.57 11.52
CA SER A 199 6.85 13.76 11.24
C SER A 199 7.64 13.64 9.93
N SER A 200 6.93 13.55 8.81
CA SER A 200 7.56 13.69 7.49
C SER A 200 6.64 14.38 6.50
N THR A 201 6.10 15.53 6.88
CA THR A 201 5.80 16.60 5.93
C THR A 201 6.95 17.62 5.99
N PRO A 202 7.80 17.70 4.95
CA PRO A 202 8.87 18.68 4.93
C PRO A 202 8.30 20.08 4.68
N GLY A 203 8.41 20.94 5.67
CA GLY A 203 8.47 22.39 5.47
C GLY A 203 7.14 23.12 5.27
N VAL A 204 6.34 23.23 6.33
CA VAL A 204 5.57 24.46 6.60
C VAL A 204 5.72 24.76 8.08
N GLY A 205 6.32 25.91 8.40
CA GLY A 205 6.10 26.65 9.64
C GLY A 205 6.36 25.91 10.95
N GLN A 206 7.61 25.95 11.39
CA GLN A 206 7.95 25.86 12.80
C GLN A 206 7.47 27.17 13.47
N GLU A 207 6.23 27.21 13.94
CA GLU A 207 5.67 28.25 14.82
C GLU A 207 4.26 27.79 15.20
N GLU A 208 4.07 27.45 16.49
CA GLU A 208 2.81 27.35 17.26
C GLU A 208 2.93 26.22 18.31
N ASP A 209 3.93 26.35 19.20
CA ASP A 209 3.97 25.64 20.49
C ASP A 209 3.37 26.54 21.61
N GLU A 210 2.51 27.49 21.23
CA GLU A 210 1.75 28.37 22.11
C GLU A 210 0.25 28.27 21.78
N SER A 211 -0.41 27.15 22.05
CA SER A 211 -1.89 27.09 22.09
C SER A 211 -2.46 25.85 22.81
N LEU A 212 -1.73 25.20 23.74
CA LEU A 212 -2.40 24.26 24.67
C LEU A 212 -2.92 24.97 25.93
N GLU A 213 -2.32 26.10 26.29
CA GLU A 213 -2.76 26.89 27.45
C GLU A 213 -3.92 27.83 27.09
N GLU A 214 -3.92 28.38 25.86
CA GLU A 214 -5.03 29.21 25.34
C GLU A 214 -6.32 28.41 25.11
N MET A 215 -6.24 27.11 24.81
CA MET A 215 -7.46 26.27 24.68
C MET A 215 -8.16 25.98 26.01
N MET A 216 -7.51 26.27 27.14
CA MET A 216 -8.05 26.07 28.48
C MET A 216 -8.65 27.34 29.09
N GLU A 217 -8.58 28.49 28.42
CA GLU A 217 -9.24 29.71 28.88
C GLU A 217 -10.76 29.62 28.64
N VAL A 218 -11.48 29.31 29.72
CA VAL A 218 -12.93 29.34 29.76
C VAL A 218 -13.38 30.80 29.85
N GLU A 219 -13.58 31.48 28.71
CA GLU A 219 -14.17 32.82 28.69
C GLU A 219 -15.63 32.76 29.19
N VAL A 220 -15.87 33.35 30.36
CA VAL A 220 -17.21 33.58 30.93
C VAL A 220 -17.82 34.79 30.24
N VAL A 221 -18.44 34.59 29.07
CA VAL A 221 -19.16 35.68 28.38
C VAL A 221 -20.58 35.82 28.94
N SER A 222 -20.74 36.90 29.70
CA SER A 222 -21.97 37.44 30.26
C SER A 222 -23.08 37.63 29.22
N GLN A 223 -24.32 37.33 29.66
CA GLN A 223 -25.56 37.57 28.93
C GLN A 223 -25.67 39.04 28.50
N ASN A 224 -25.71 39.30 27.19
CA ASN A 224 -26.41 40.47 26.69
C ASN A 224 -27.18 40.16 25.41
N LYS A 225 -28.49 40.41 25.51
CA LYS A 225 -29.52 40.35 24.48
C LYS A 225 -29.03 40.96 23.17
N THR A 226 -29.01 40.18 22.08
CA THR A 226 -29.82 40.46 20.88
C THR A 226 -29.88 39.20 20.02
N SER A 227 -31.10 38.87 19.63
CA SER A 227 -31.50 37.74 18.80
C SER A 227 -30.91 37.84 17.39
N GLY A 228 -30.02 36.92 17.04
CA GLY A 228 -29.57 36.67 15.66
C GLY A 228 -29.00 35.25 15.59
N CYS A 229 -29.74 34.33 14.98
CA CYS A 229 -29.54 32.89 15.16
C CYS A 229 -28.34 32.27 14.41
N CYS A 230 -27.48 33.06 13.75
CA CYS A 230 -26.34 32.50 13.01
C CYS A 230 -25.13 33.46 13.02
N HIS A 231 -24.17 33.25 13.91
CA HIS A 231 -22.82 33.82 13.81
C HIS A 231 -21.86 32.79 13.21
N HIS A 232 -22.07 32.42 11.94
CA HIS A 232 -21.07 31.62 11.23
C HIS A 232 -20.78 32.19 9.84
N HIS A 233 -19.49 32.36 9.57
CA HIS A 233 -18.94 33.22 8.51
C HIS A 233 -19.22 32.72 7.07
N ASN A 234 -19.83 31.54 6.93
CA ASN A 234 -20.18 30.93 5.65
C ASN A 234 -21.70 30.80 5.41
N CYS A 235 -22.55 31.47 6.19
CA CYS A 235 -23.99 31.53 5.92
C CYS A 235 -24.32 32.54 4.80
N LYS A 236 -23.95 32.23 3.55
CA LYS A 236 -24.30 33.01 2.35
C LYS A 236 -25.47 32.44 1.53
N VAL A 237 -26.12 31.39 2.00
CA VAL A 237 -27.37 30.89 1.42
C VAL A 237 -28.35 30.63 2.56
N GLY A 238 -29.38 31.46 2.62
CA GLY A 238 -30.18 31.71 3.82
C GLY A 238 -30.88 30.49 4.43
N CYS A 239 -30.96 30.52 5.76
CA CYS A 239 -31.78 29.65 6.59
C CYS A 239 -33.27 29.75 6.24
N LEU A 240 -33.70 29.07 5.17
CA LEU A 240 -35.13 28.85 4.92
C LEU A 240 -35.78 27.98 6.02
N LEU A 241 -34.97 27.22 6.77
CA LEU A 241 -35.46 26.35 7.86
C LEU A 241 -35.73 27.08 9.18
N CYS A 242 -35.33 28.35 9.35
CA CYS A 242 -35.71 29.12 10.54
C CYS A 242 -37.11 29.76 10.44
N LEU A 243 -37.79 29.65 9.30
CA LEU A 243 -39.18 30.11 9.13
C LEU A 243 -40.20 28.97 9.28
N LEU A 244 -39.76 27.78 9.67
CA LEU A 244 -40.65 26.66 10.04
C LEU A 244 -40.46 26.34 11.53
N SER A 245 -40.78 27.31 12.36
CA SER A 245 -41.32 27.11 13.71
C SER A 245 -42.68 27.78 13.78
#